data_AF-H5Y2K0-F1
#
_entry.id   AF-H5Y2K0-F1
#
_cell.length_a   1.000
_cell.length_b   1.000
_cell.length_c   1.000
_cell.angle_alpha   90.00
_cell.angle_beta   90.00
_cell.angle_gamma   90.00
#
_symmetry.space_group_name_H-M   'P 1'
#
loop_
_entity.id
_entity.type
_entity.pdbx_description
1 polymer ?
#
loop_
_entity_poly.entity_id
_entity_poly.type
_entity_poly.pdbx_seq_one_letter_code
_entity_poly.pdbx_strand_id
1 'polypeptide(L)' 'MVITKNYIQKLEEYYRFIFSKELKNELICQLGEEPTPFEYSDQDLWEQSRKIVLSYYRER' A
#
# COMPACT_ATOMS: atom_id res chain seq x y z
N MET A 1 -9.53 -6.37 6.10
CA MET A 1 -8.27 -5.74 6.61
C MET A 1 -7.97 -4.45 5.86
N VAL A 2 -7.15 -3.55 6.43
CA VAL A 2 -6.73 -2.30 5.75
C VAL A 2 -5.22 -2.06 5.87
N ILE A 3 -4.67 -1.22 4.99
CA ILE A 3 -3.32 -0.69 5.18
C ILE A 3 -3.29 0.19 6.42
N THR A 4 -2.32 -0.11 7.28
CA THR A 4 -1.96 0.70 8.44
C THR A 4 -0.53 1.18 8.31
N LYS A 5 -0.09 2.09 9.19
CA LYS A 5 1.31 2.51 9.26
C LYS A 5 2.28 1.34 9.44
N ASN A 6 1.89 0.32 10.21
CA ASN A 6 2.70 -0.88 10.41
C ASN A 6 2.80 -1.71 9.12
N TYR A 7 1.74 -1.76 8.31
CA TYR A 7 1.78 -2.43 7.01
C TYR A 7 2.74 -1.71 6.05
N ILE A 8 2.73 -0.38 6.04
CA ILE A 8 3.68 0.42 5.25
C ILE A 8 5.11 0.13 5.67
N GLN A 9 5.40 0.03 6.98
CA GLN A 9 6.74 -0.34 7.45
C GLN A 9 7.18 -1.71 6.92
N LYS A 10 6.29 -2.72 6.91
CA LYS A 10 6.59 -4.04 6.31
C LYS A 10 6.89 -3.94 4.81
N LEU A 11 6.19 -3.07 4.09
CA LEU A 11 6.48 -2.79 2.68
C LEU A 11 7.86 -2.14 2.54
N GLU A 12 8.18 -1.12 3.32
CA GLU A 12 9.50 -0.46 3.30
C GLU A 12 10.65 -1.45 3.60
N GLU A 13 10.45 -2.37 4.56
CA GLU A 13 11.38 -3.46 4.85
C GLU A 13 11.55 -4.43 3.68
N TYR A 14 10.43 -4.84 3.05
CA TYR A 14 10.45 -5.73 1.89
C TYR A 14 11.19 -5.11 0.70
N TYR A 15 10.90 -3.85 0.39
CA TYR A 15 11.52 -3.12 -0.72
C TYR A 15 12.92 -2.59 -0.38
N ARG A 16 13.31 -2.60 0.89
CA ARG A 16 14.60 -2.10 1.42
C ARG A 16 14.83 -0.60 1.15
N PHE A 17 13.77 0.20 1.11
CA PHE A 17 13.87 1.66 1.04
C PHE A 17 12.69 2.36 1.71
N ILE A 18 12.91 3.61 2.10
CA ILE A 18 11.91 4.46 2.75
C ILE A 18 11.01 5.09 1.68
N PHE A 19 9.71 4.88 1.80
CA PHE A 19 8.71 5.45 0.90
C PHE A 19 8.58 6.95 1.13
N SER A 20 8.40 7.70 0.05
CA SER A 20 8.09 9.13 0.15
C SER A 20 6.77 9.36 0.88
N LYS A 21 6.61 10.54 1.50
CA LYS A 21 5.34 10.92 2.16
C LYS A 21 4.14 10.84 1.20
N GLU A 22 4.37 11.18 -0.07
CA GLU A 22 3.35 11.13 -1.12
C GLU A 22 2.87 9.70 -1.37
N LEU A 23 3.80 8.75 -1.61
CA LEU A 23 3.46 7.34 -1.79
C LEU A 23 2.77 6.74 -0.55
N LYS A 24 3.21 7.10 0.66
CA LYS A 24 2.55 6.64 1.90
C LYS A 24 1.10 7.13 1.98
N ASN A 25 0.86 8.38 1.60
CA ASN A 25 -0.49 8.94 1.59
C ASN A 25 -1.36 8.26 0.54
N GLU A 26 -0.82 7.98 -0.65
CA GLU A 26 -1.53 7.27 -1.71
C GLU A 26 -1.97 5.87 -1.27
N LEU A 27 -1.07 5.12 -0.64
CA LEU A 27 -1.38 3.79 -0.08
C LEU A 27 -2.49 3.85 0.98
N ILE A 28 -2.46 4.83 1.89
CA ILE A 28 -3.50 5.00 2.92
C ILE A 28 -4.82 5.45 2.29
N CYS A 29 -4.77 6.36 1.31
CA CYS A 29 -5.98 6.87 0.66
C CYS A 29 -6.73 5.77 -0.10
N GLN A 30 -6.00 4.89 -0.79
CA GLN A 30 -6.61 3.84 -1.61
C GLN A 30 -6.95 2.58 -0.82
N LEU A 31 -6.15 2.22 0.19
CA LEU A 31 -6.24 0.91 0.87
C LEU A 31 -6.42 1.03 2.39
N GLY A 32 -6.58 2.24 2.92
CA GLY A 32 -6.77 2.51 4.36
C GLY A 32 -8.23 2.37 4.82
N GLU A 33 -9.16 2.18 3.90
CA GLU A 33 -10.56 1.89 4.17
C GLU A 33 -10.96 0.59 3.47
N GLU A 34 -11.86 -0.18 4.09
CA GLU A 34 -12.36 -1.41 3.46
C GLU A 34 -13.37 -1.09 2.37
N PRO A 35 -13.33 -1.83 1.25
CA PRO A 35 -14.42 -1.80 0.30
C PRO A 35 -15.69 -2.34 0.96
N THR A 36 -16.86 -1.93 0.48
CA THR A 36 -18.14 -2.56 0.83
C THR A 36 -18.79 -3.09 -0.44
N PRO A 37 -19.38 -4.31 -0.44
CA PRO A 37 -19.56 -5.25 0.68
C PRO A 37 -18.39 -6.22 0.91
N PHE A 38 -17.25 -6.05 0.24
CA PHE A 38 -16.13 -6.99 0.25
C PHE A 38 -14.96 -6.48 1.08
N GLU A 39 -14.44 -7.32 1.97
CA GLU A 39 -13.25 -7.01 2.75
C GLU A 39 -11.97 -7.33 1.98
N TYR A 40 -10.89 -6.58 2.19
CA TYR A 40 -9.59 -6.97 1.65
C TYR A 40 -9.00 -8.13 2.46
N SER A 41 -8.49 -9.14 1.77
CA SER A 41 -7.57 -10.12 2.36
C SER A 41 -6.15 -9.53 2.47
N ASP A 42 -5.29 -10.18 3.27
CA ASP A 42 -3.85 -9.86 3.30
C ASP A 42 -3.20 -9.91 1.91
N GLN A 43 -3.60 -10.89 1.09
CA GLN A 43 -3.10 -11.03 -0.27
C GLN A 43 -3.56 -9.87 -1.15
N ASP A 44 -4.82 -9.46 -1.05
CA ASP A 44 -5.35 -8.32 -1.82
C ASP A 44 -4.63 -7.02 -1.47
N LEU A 45 -4.37 -6.79 -0.18
CA LEU A 45 -3.60 -5.63 0.27
C LEU A 45 -2.18 -5.68 -0.29
N TRP A 46 -1.54 -6.86 -0.28
CA TRP A 46 -0.19 -7.01 -0.80
C TRP A 46 -0.10 -6.73 -2.30
N GLU A 47 -0.99 -7.35 -3.08
CA GLU A 47 -0.99 -7.20 -4.53
C GLU A 47 -1.34 -5.79 -4.96
N GLN A 48 -2.31 -5.15 -4.31
CA GLN A 48 -2.67 -3.75 -4.61
C GLN A 48 -1.57 -2.78 -4.18
N SER A 49 -0.98 -2.95 -2.99
CA SER A 49 0.17 -2.16 -2.54
C SER A 49 1.30 -2.20 -3.57
N ARG A 50 1.64 -3.43 -4.01
CA ARG A 50 2.69 -3.65 -5.00
C ARG A 50 2.40 -2.95 -6.32
N LYS A 51 1.15 -2.96 -6.80
CA LYS A 51 0.75 -2.25 -8.02
C LYS A 51 0.90 -0.74 -7.87
N ILE A 52 0.44 -0.16 -6.76
CA ILE A 52 0.56 1.28 -6.48
C ILE A 52 2.04 1.68 -6.47
N VAL A 53 2.89 0.96 -5.72
CA VAL A 53 4.33 1.23 -5.66
C VAL A 53 4.97 1.17 -7.05
N LEU A 54 4.69 0.12 -7.83
CA LEU A 54 5.25 -0.02 -9.18
C LEU A 54 4.76 1.08 -10.13
N SER A 55 3.50 1.51 -10.03
CA SER A 55 2.96 2.61 -10.84
C SER A 55 3.66 3.92 -10.50
N TYR A 56 3.75 4.25 -9.21
CA TYR A 56 4.38 5.47 -8.71
C TYR A 56 5.82 5.65 -9.20
N TYR A 57 6.60 4.56 -9.24
CA TYR A 57 7.99 4.58 -9.72
C TYR A 57 8.15 4.40 -11.23
N ARG A 58 7.10 4.03 -11.95
CA ARG A 58 7.13 3.93 -13.42
C ARG A 58 6.80 5.27 -14.08
N GLU A 59 5.91 6.04 -13.47
CA GLU A 59 5.43 7.33 -14.00
C GLU A 59 6.34 8.52 -13.62
N ARG A 60 7.45 8.27 -12.93
CA ARG A 60 8.46 9.25 -12.50
C ARG A 60 9.85 8.80 -12.92
#